data_AF-A0A5M6IE25-F1
#
_entry.id   AF-A0A5M6IE25-F1
#
_cell.length_a   1.000
_cell.length_b   1.000
_cell.length_c   1.000
_cell.angle_alpha   90.00
_cell.angle_beta   90.00
_cell.angle_gamma   90.00
#
_symmetry.space_group_name_H-M   'P 1'
#
loop_
_entity.id
_entity.type
_entity.pdbx_description
1 polymer ?
#
loop_
_entity_poly.entity_id
_entity_poly.type
_entity_poly.pdbx_seq_one_letter_code
_entity_poly.pdbx_strand_id
1 'polypeptide(L)'
;MGFSRGTIGSNWWIPFSKDVRAEAARHEDPTLMMANANDDVAQQVADMRTFIEQDMDAILISPKEPAGLTPVAVQAAETGMPVFVLDRNVETDRMTHFMGGDNLAIGRAAGSYAMDLLGARGMSR
;
A
#
# COMPACT_ATOMS: atom_id res chain seq x y z
N MET A 1 2.84 15.69 1.81
CA MET A 1 2.91 14.22 1.57
C MET A 1 1.81 13.76 0.61
N GLY A 2 2.19 12.96 -0.39
CA GLY A 2 1.26 12.28 -1.28
C GLY A 2 1.00 10.83 -0.86
N PHE A 3 -0.22 10.34 -1.05
CA PHE A 3 -0.59 8.94 -0.83
C PHE A 3 -1.37 8.37 -2.01
N SER A 4 -0.74 7.49 -2.81
CA SER A 4 -1.37 6.83 -3.95
C SER A 4 -1.70 5.36 -3.66
N ARG A 5 -2.89 4.91 -4.08
CA ARG A 5 -3.38 3.54 -3.88
C ARG A 5 -4.13 3.05 -5.10
N GLY A 6 -4.11 1.73 -5.30
CA GLY A 6 -4.87 1.07 -6.36
C GLY A 6 -6.38 1.30 -6.27
N THR A 7 -7.01 1.08 -5.11
CA THR A 7 -8.48 1.20 -4.96
C THR A 7 -8.85 1.66 -3.56
N ILE A 8 -10.10 2.12 -3.38
CA ILE A 8 -10.66 2.58 -2.10
C ILE A 8 -11.87 1.78 -1.62
N GLY A 9 -12.43 0.91 -2.47
CA GLY A 9 -13.76 0.32 -2.25
C GLY A 9 -13.83 -0.87 -1.28
N SER A 10 -12.72 -1.28 -0.66
CA SER A 10 -12.70 -2.45 0.22
C SER A 10 -13.05 -2.09 1.67
N ASN A 11 -13.59 -3.07 2.41
CA ASN A 11 -13.84 -2.96 3.86
C ASN A 11 -12.57 -2.68 4.68
N TRP A 12 -11.39 -2.82 4.08
CA TRP A 12 -10.12 -2.44 4.70
C TRP A 12 -9.72 -0.99 4.37
N TRP A 13 -9.87 -0.56 3.12
CA TRP A 13 -9.44 0.77 2.68
C TRP A 13 -10.29 1.91 3.20
N ILE A 14 -11.60 1.69 3.40
CA ILE A 14 -12.50 2.71 3.95
C ILE A 14 -12.06 3.13 5.36
N PRO A 15 -11.95 2.22 6.36
CA PRO A 15 -11.48 2.60 7.69
C PRO A 15 -10.03 3.08 7.68
N PHE A 16 -9.13 2.44 6.92
CA PHE A 16 -7.74 2.89 6.82
C PHE A 16 -7.63 4.35 6.36
N SER A 17 -8.41 4.75 5.35
CA SER A 17 -8.43 6.14 4.86
C SER A 17 -8.89 7.12 5.92
N LYS A 18 -9.87 6.71 6.73
CA LYS A 18 -10.38 7.52 7.83
C LYS A 18 -9.29 7.72 8.88
N ASP A 19 -8.59 6.66 9.24
CA ASP A 19 -7.54 6.69 10.27
C ASP A 19 -6.34 7.53 9.81
N VAL A 20 -5.90 7.40 8.55
CA VAL A 20 -4.84 8.25 7.98
C VAL A 20 -5.21 9.73 8.02
N ARG A 21 -6.45 10.08 7.65
CA ARG A 21 -6.93 11.47 7.70
C ARG A 21 -7.05 11.98 9.13
N ALA A 22 -7.55 11.14 10.03
CA ALA A 22 -7.69 11.48 11.45
C ALA A 22 -6.33 11.73 12.10
N GLU A 23 -5.32 10.91 11.77
CA GLU A 23 -3.95 11.10 12.24
C GLU A 23 -3.35 12.38 11.67
N ALA A 24 -3.45 12.60 10.35
CA ALA A 24 -2.94 13.81 9.71
C ALA A 24 -3.51 15.09 10.35
N ALA A 25 -4.80 15.11 10.69
CA ALA A 25 -5.46 16.24 11.34
C ALA A 25 -4.95 16.56 12.76
N ARG A 26 -4.10 15.71 13.35
CA ARG A 26 -3.47 15.95 14.67
C ARG A 26 -2.17 16.75 14.58
N HIS A 27 -1.62 16.93 13.38
CA HIS A 27 -0.36 17.64 13.16
C HIS A 27 -0.65 19.04 12.60
N GLU A 28 0.27 19.98 12.83
CA GLU A 28 0.16 21.33 12.26
C GLU A 28 0.46 21.29 10.75
N ASP A 29 -0.34 22.02 9.98
CA ASP A 29 -0.25 22.13 8.50
C ASP A 29 -0.16 20.80 7.72
N PRO A 30 -1.11 19.87 7.88
CA PRO A 30 -1.02 18.58 7.23
C PRO A 30 -1.41 18.69 5.75
N THR A 31 -0.43 18.94 4.89
CA THR A 31 -0.60 18.76 3.44
C THR A 31 -0.60 17.27 3.12
N LEU A 32 -1.79 16.66 3.13
CA LEU A 32 -2.04 15.28 2.75
C LEU A 32 -2.88 15.20 1.47
N MET A 33 -2.26 14.80 0.36
CA MET A 33 -2.95 14.51 -0.88
C MET A 33 -3.16 13.01 -1.04
N MET A 34 -4.41 12.55 -0.93
CA MET A 34 -4.75 11.13 -1.15
C MET A 34 -5.34 10.93 -2.54
N ALA A 35 -4.71 10.08 -3.33
CA ALA A 35 -5.18 9.68 -4.66
C ALA A 35 -5.81 8.27 -4.63
N ASN A 36 -6.66 8.01 -5.62
CA ASN A 36 -7.30 6.72 -5.86
C ASN A 36 -7.17 6.40 -7.35
N ALA A 37 -6.40 5.36 -7.66
CA ALA A 37 -6.10 4.99 -9.03
C ALA A 37 -7.22 4.19 -9.72
N ASN A 38 -8.32 3.86 -9.02
CA ASN A 38 -9.45 3.10 -9.58
C ASN A 38 -9.05 1.78 -10.27
N ASP A 39 -8.11 1.06 -9.65
CA ASP A 39 -7.50 -0.18 -10.13
C ASP A 39 -6.75 -0.06 -11.47
N ASP A 40 -6.41 1.17 -11.90
CA ASP A 40 -5.69 1.47 -13.12
C ASP A 40 -4.21 1.84 -12.85
N VAL A 41 -3.29 1.10 -13.46
CA VAL A 41 -1.84 1.29 -13.30
C VAL A 41 -1.38 2.62 -13.88
N ALA A 42 -1.90 3.03 -15.04
CA ALA A 42 -1.49 4.27 -15.69
C ALA A 42 -1.93 5.50 -14.88
N GLN A 43 -3.13 5.46 -14.29
CA GLN A 43 -3.60 6.46 -13.35
C GLN A 43 -2.70 6.50 -12.11
N GLN A 44 -2.33 5.35 -11.56
CA GLN A 44 -1.45 5.32 -10.39
C GLN A 44 -0.06 5.90 -10.68
N VAL A 45 0.47 5.67 -11.89
CA VAL A 45 1.71 6.30 -12.35
C VAL A 45 1.53 7.81 -12.49
N ALA A 46 0.39 8.29 -12.99
CA ALA A 46 0.10 9.72 -13.09
C ALA A 46 0.04 10.38 -11.70
N ASP A 47 -0.62 9.75 -10.73
CA ASP A 47 -0.67 10.23 -9.34
C ASP A 47 0.74 10.41 -8.76
N MET A 48 1.61 9.41 -8.96
CA MET A 48 3.00 9.46 -8.51
C MET A 48 3.79 10.59 -9.16
N ARG A 49 3.61 10.81 -10.47
CA ARG A 49 4.25 11.94 -11.17
C ARG A 49 3.78 13.28 -10.66
N THR A 50 2.48 13.43 -10.38
CA THR A 50 1.95 14.64 -9.75
C THR A 50 2.60 14.90 -8.39
N PHE A 51 2.81 13.87 -7.57
CA PHE A 51 3.49 14.06 -6.28
C PHE A 51 4.96 14.48 -6.43
N ILE A 52 5.67 13.93 -7.42
CA ILE A 52 7.04 14.34 -7.75
C ILE A 52 7.07 15.79 -8.25
N GLU A 53 6.18 16.15 -9.17
CA GLU A 53 6.09 17.50 -9.75
C GLU A 53 5.71 18.58 -8.71
N GLN A 54 4.91 18.20 -7.72
CA GLN A 54 4.52 19.08 -6.62
C GLN A 54 5.55 19.13 -5.48
N ASP A 55 6.70 18.47 -5.63
CA ASP A 55 7.80 18.45 -4.64
C ASP A 55 7.30 18.09 -3.22
N MET A 56 6.47 17.05 -3.13
CA MET A 56 5.93 16.59 -1.85
C MET A 56 7.04 16.12 -0.89
N ASP A 57 6.91 16.39 0.40
CA ASP A 57 7.95 16.02 1.39
C ASP A 57 8.19 14.50 1.53
N ALA A 58 7.19 13.70 1.16
CA ALA A 58 7.23 12.24 1.18
C ALA A 58 6.10 11.67 0.31
N ILE A 59 6.26 10.41 -0.09
CA ILE A 59 5.24 9.61 -0.77
C ILE A 59 4.97 8.32 -0.01
N LEU A 60 3.69 8.00 0.19
CA LEU A 60 3.20 6.67 0.52
C LEU A 60 2.57 6.05 -0.74
N ILE A 61 2.91 4.81 -1.06
CA ILE A 61 2.31 4.09 -2.18
C ILE A 61 1.84 2.70 -1.75
N SER A 62 0.60 2.35 -2.11
CA SER A 62 0.15 0.96 -2.16
C SER A 62 -0.01 0.54 -3.61
N PRO A 63 1.03 -0.07 -4.23
CA PRO A 63 1.07 -0.32 -5.66
C PRO A 63 0.02 -1.35 -6.05
N LYS A 64 -0.75 -1.08 -7.09
CA LYS A 64 -1.73 -2.03 -7.64
C LYS A 64 -1.05 -3.34 -8.01
N GLU A 65 0.10 -3.24 -8.67
CA GLU A 65 0.97 -4.34 -9.04
C GLU A 65 2.43 -3.86 -9.09
N PRO A 66 3.42 -4.76 -8.91
CA PRO A 66 4.81 -4.34 -8.73
C PRO A 66 5.47 -3.81 -10.02
N ALA A 67 5.29 -4.47 -11.15
CA ALA A 67 6.11 -4.26 -12.35
C ALA A 67 5.88 -2.88 -12.97
N GLY A 68 4.62 -2.45 -13.12
CA GLY A 68 4.26 -1.15 -13.68
C GLY A 68 4.51 0.03 -12.75
N LEU A 69 4.58 -0.19 -11.43
CA LEU A 69 4.77 0.89 -10.45
C LEU A 69 6.22 1.04 -9.98
N THR A 70 7.06 0.01 -10.15
CA THR A 70 8.48 0.08 -9.76
C THR A 70 9.22 1.25 -10.45
N PRO A 71 9.08 1.50 -11.77
CA PRO A 71 9.82 2.58 -12.42
C PRO A 71 9.51 3.97 -11.86
N VAL A 72 8.24 4.30 -11.62
CA VAL A 72 7.85 5.62 -11.10
C VAL A 72 8.17 5.76 -9.60
N ALA A 73 8.14 4.67 -8.84
CA ALA A 73 8.58 4.67 -7.46
C ALA A 73 10.10 4.92 -7.35
N VAL A 74 10.89 4.30 -8.22
CA VAL A 74 12.34 4.57 -8.33
C VAL A 74 12.58 6.02 -8.75
N GLN A 75 11.83 6.53 -9.74
CA GLN A 75 11.93 7.93 -10.16
C GLN A 75 11.69 8.89 -8.99
N ALA A 76 10.68 8.64 -8.14
CA ALA A 76 10.44 9.44 -6.94
C ALA A 76 11.59 9.32 -5.93
N ALA A 77 12.13 8.13 -5.69
CA ALA A 77 13.26 7.96 -4.77
C ALA A 77 14.53 8.68 -5.27
N GLU A 78 14.74 8.75 -6.59
CA GLU A 78 15.89 9.41 -7.20
C GLU A 78 15.86 10.94 -7.09
N THR A 79 14.71 11.56 -6.81
CA THR A 79 14.64 13.00 -6.47
C THR A 79 15.07 13.29 -5.03
N GLY A 80 15.28 12.24 -4.22
CA GLY A 80 15.57 12.36 -2.79
C GLY A 80 14.33 12.33 -1.90
N MET A 81 13.13 12.22 -2.47
CA MET A 81 11.89 12.07 -1.70
C MET A 81 11.88 10.72 -0.98
N PRO A 82 11.55 10.67 0.33
CA PRO A 82 11.26 9.42 1.02
C PRO A 82 10.03 8.73 0.41
N VAL A 83 10.18 7.46 0.02
CA VAL A 83 9.10 6.64 -0.56
C VAL A 83 8.83 5.44 0.34
N PHE A 84 7.64 5.42 0.93
CA PHE A 84 7.15 4.34 1.78
C PHE A 84 6.16 3.48 1.00
N VAL A 85 6.31 2.16 1.10
CA VAL A 85 5.48 1.19 0.38
C VAL A 85 4.58 0.46 1.36
N LEU A 86 3.30 0.30 1.03
CA LEU A 86 2.27 -0.28 1.91
C LEU A 86 1.52 -1.43 1.22
N ASP A 87 1.30 -2.52 1.97
CA ASP A 87 0.48 -3.70 1.62
C ASP A 87 1.10 -4.57 0.50
N ARG A 88 1.29 -4.01 -0.68
CA ARG A 88 1.92 -4.65 -1.85
C ARG A 88 3.26 -4.02 -2.11
N ASN A 89 4.24 -4.82 -2.54
CA ASN A 89 5.60 -4.31 -2.73
C ASN A 89 5.87 -3.86 -4.18
N VAL A 90 6.98 -3.17 -4.38
CA VAL A 90 7.65 -2.93 -5.66
C VAL A 90 8.89 -3.82 -5.78
N GLU A 91 9.47 -3.90 -6.97
CA GLU A 91 10.61 -4.78 -7.28
C GLU A 91 11.95 -4.04 -7.16
N THR A 92 12.18 -3.40 -6.01
CA THR A 92 13.42 -2.66 -5.73
C THR A 92 13.67 -2.50 -4.23
N ASP A 93 14.93 -2.31 -3.87
CA ASP A 93 15.43 -2.00 -2.53
C ASP A 93 15.61 -0.50 -2.27
N ARG A 94 15.29 0.35 -3.25
CA ARG A 94 15.48 1.81 -3.17
C ARG A 94 14.43 2.55 -2.34
N MET A 95 13.40 1.85 -1.90
CA MET A 95 12.31 2.42 -1.11
C MET A 95 12.76 2.62 0.34
N THR A 96 12.28 3.67 0.99
CA THR A 96 12.64 3.99 2.38
C THR A 96 12.22 2.87 3.33
N HIS A 97 11.02 2.33 3.15
CA HIS A 97 10.54 1.20 3.94
C HIS A 97 9.35 0.52 3.28
N PHE A 98 9.19 -0.78 3.52
CA PHE A 98 7.99 -1.54 3.22
C PHE A 98 7.21 -1.83 4.51
N MET A 99 5.91 -1.55 4.50
CA MET A 99 4.97 -1.83 5.58
C MET A 99 3.90 -2.79 5.08
N GLY A 100 3.84 -4.00 5.62
CA GLY A 100 2.85 -4.99 5.22
C GLY A 100 2.77 -6.15 6.19
N GLY A 101 1.75 -6.99 6.00
CA GLY A 101 1.61 -8.22 6.78
C GLY A 101 2.65 -9.27 6.40
N ASP A 102 3.01 -10.11 7.37
CA ASP A 102 3.74 -11.34 7.08
C ASP A 102 2.78 -12.35 6.43
N ASN A 103 2.67 -12.28 5.11
CA ASN A 103 1.77 -13.13 4.34
C ASN A 103 2.10 -14.63 4.49
N LEU A 104 3.35 -14.99 4.80
CA LEU A 104 3.72 -16.37 5.05
C LEU A 104 3.19 -16.84 6.40
N ALA A 105 3.34 -16.05 7.46
CA ALA A 105 2.75 -16.36 8.76
C ALA A 105 1.22 -16.40 8.71
N ILE A 106 0.59 -15.45 8.03
CA ILE A 106 -0.87 -15.42 7.83
C ILE A 106 -1.34 -16.68 7.09
N GLY A 107 -0.67 -17.03 5.99
CA GLY A 107 -0.97 -18.23 5.21
C GLY A 107 -0.81 -19.52 6.03
N ARG A 108 0.25 -19.61 6.85
CA ARG A 108 0.44 -20.74 7.77
C ARG A 108 -0.69 -20.84 8.79
N ALA A 109 -1.04 -19.73 9.44
CA ALA A 109 -2.12 -19.70 10.42
C ALA A 109 -3.47 -20.12 9.81
N ALA A 110 -3.79 -19.62 8.61
CA ALA A 110 -5.00 -19.99 7.89
C ALA A 110 -5.02 -21.48 7.52
N GLY A 111 -3.89 -22.02 7.04
CA GLY A 111 -3.75 -23.44 6.71
C GLY A 111 -3.88 -24.35 7.93
N SER A 112 -3.24 -23.99 9.04
CA SER A 112 -3.36 -24.71 10.31
C SER A 112 -4.81 -24.74 10.80
N TYR A 113 -5.50 -23.59 10.79
CA TYR A 113 -6.90 -23.51 11.19
C TYR A 113 -7.83 -24.33 10.28
N ALA A 114 -7.57 -24.35 8.98
CA ALA A 114 -8.33 -25.19 8.05
C ALA A 114 -8.17 -26.69 8.37
N MET A 115 -6.97 -27.13 8.74
CA MET A 115 -6.72 -28.51 9.16
C MET A 115 -7.47 -28.86 10.44
N ASP A 116 -7.50 -27.97 11.43
CA ASP A 116 -8.26 -28.18 12.67
C ASP A 116 -9.77 -28.35 12.39
N LEU A 117 -10.32 -27.53 11.49
CA LEU A 117 -11.72 -27.63 11.09
C LEU A 117 -12.04 -28.95 10.36
N LEU A 118 -11.13 -29.43 9.50
CA LEU A 118 -11.30 -30.69 8.78
C LEU A 118 -11.14 -31.90 9.70
N GLY A 119 -10.17 -31.87 10.63
CA GLY A 119 -9.99 -32.89 11.65
C GLY A 119 -11.17 -32.98 12.61
N ALA A 120 -11.76 -31.83 12.98
CA ALA A 120 -12.96 -31.76 13.81
C ALA A 120 -14.25 -32.16 13.08
N ARG A 121 -14.31 -32.04 11.74
CA ARG A 121 -15.47 -32.41 10.91
C ARG A 121 -15.44 -33.83 10.35
N GLY A 122 -14.50 -34.66 10.80
CA GLY A 122 -14.50 -36.07 10.51
C GLY A 122 -13.99 -36.38 9.11
N MET A 123 -12.75 -36.87 9.06
CA MET A 123 -12.44 -37.92 8.08
C MET A 123 -13.41 -39.08 8.37
N SER A 124 -14.51 -39.18 7.61
CA SER A 124 -15.27 -40.41 7.57
C SER A 124 -14.30 -41.49 7.11
N ARG A 125 -14.06 -42.46 8.00
CA ARG A 125 -13.66 -43.80 7.59
C ARG A 125 -14.75 -44.42 6.72
#